data_AF-A0A2M8QCQ1-F1
#
_entry.id   AF-A0A2M8QCQ1-F1
#
_cell.length_a   1.000
_cell.length_b   1.000
_cell.length_c   1.000
_cell.angle_alpha   90.00
_cell.angle_beta   90.00
_cell.angle_gamma   90.00
#
_symmetry.space_group_name_H-M   'P 1'
#
loop_
_entity.id
_entity.type
_entity.pdbx_description
1 polymer ?
#
loop_
_entity_poly.entity_id
_entity_poly.type
_entity_poly.pdbx_seq_one_letter_code
_entity_poly.pdbx_strand_id
1 'polypeptide(L)' 'GEEVAIQVDGDTVVLNDAAKVITADVMASNGVIHVIDTVILPPSMR' A
#
# COMPACT_ATOMS: atom_id res chain seq x y z
N GLY A 1 -8.65 10.02 9.56
CA GLY A 1 -8.19 9.08 8.54
C GLY A 1 -8.56 7.69 9.00
N GLU A 2 -8.71 6.75 8.08
CA GLU A 2 -8.93 5.34 8.41
C GLU A 2 -7.57 4.65 8.51
N GLU A 3 -7.49 3.62 9.35
CA GLU A 3 -6.26 2.85 9.55
C GLU A 3 -5.97 1.98 8.32
N VAL A 4 -4.69 1.83 7.99
CA VAL A 4 -4.21 0.93 6.95
C VAL A 4 -3.24 -0.04 7.60
N ALA A 5 -3.56 -1.34 7.54
CA ALA A 5 -2.67 -2.38 8.00
C ALA A 5 -1.60 -2.64 6.94
N ILE A 6 -0.34 -2.69 7.37
CA ILE A 6 0.81 -2.99 6.52
C ILE A 6 1.49 -4.24 7.05
N GLN A 7 1.74 -5.20 6.18
CA GLN A 7 2.39 -6.45 6.48
C GLN A 7 3.50 -6.73 5.47
N VAL A 8 4.50 -7.48 5.89
CA VAL A 8 5.55 -8.00 5.02
C VAL A 8 5.33 -9.50 4.89
N ASP A 9 5.06 -9.97 3.67
CA ASP A 9 4.90 -11.37 3.30
C ASP A 9 6.06 -11.78 2.39
N GLY A 10 7.07 -12.42 2.97
CA GLY A 10 8.35 -12.68 2.32
C GLY A 10 9.02 -11.37 1.89
N ASP A 11 9.25 -11.22 0.59
CA ASP A 11 9.85 -10.01 -0.01
C ASP A 11 8.79 -9.00 -0.49
N THR A 12 7.49 -9.25 -0.24
CA THR A 12 6.39 -8.39 -0.70
C THR A 12 5.75 -7.64 0.44
N VAL A 13 5.47 -6.34 0.25
CA VAL A 13 4.66 -5.55 1.18
C VAL A 13 3.19 -5.66 0.78
N VAL A 14 2.34 -6.01 1.74
CA VAL A 14 0.89 -6.20 1.58
C VAL A 14 0.15 -5.20 2.47
N LEU A 15 -0.87 -4.55 1.90
CA LEU A 15 -1.72 -3.58 2.57
C LEU A 15 -3.15 -4.14 2.67
N ASN A 16 -3.72 -4.10 3.87
CA ASN A 16 -5.07 -4.61 4.17
C ASN A 16 -5.35 -6.02 3.60
N ASP A 17 -4.34 -6.90 3.68
CA ASP A 17 -4.37 -8.30 3.21
C ASP A 17 -4.75 -8.48 1.71
N ALA A 18 -4.69 -7.40 0.91
CA ALA A 18 -5.18 -7.40 -0.47
C ALA A 18 -4.25 -6.71 -1.46
N ALA A 19 -3.85 -5.47 -1.19
CA ALA A 19 -3.06 -4.67 -2.13
C ALA A 19 -1.57 -4.94 -1.95
N LYS A 20 -0.86 -5.21 -3.04
CA LYS A 20 0.59 -5.49 -3.01
C LYS A 20 1.38 -4.34 -3.57
N VAL A 21 2.52 -4.02 -2.96
CA VAL A 21 3.47 -3.08 -3.54
C VAL A 21 4.20 -3.75 -4.70
N ILE A 22 4.07 -3.17 -5.90
CA ILE A 22 4.71 -3.66 -7.14
C ILE A 22 5.92 -2.81 -7.57
N THR A 23 6.05 -1.61 -7.02
CA THR A 23 7.22 -0.74 -7.22
C THR A 23 7.42 0.10 -5.97
N ALA A 24 8.61 0.01 -5.37
CA ALA A 24 8.96 0.76 -4.17
C ALA A 24 9.92 1.93 -4.50
N ASP A 25 10.06 2.85 -3.55
CA ASP A 25 11.12 3.87 -3.53
C ASP A 25 11.16 4.82 -4.73
N VAL A 26 9.99 5.15 -5.31
CA VAL A 26 9.92 6.16 -6.37
C VAL A 26 10.06 7.55 -5.75
N MET A 27 11.18 8.21 -6.01
CA MET A 27 11.45 9.56 -5.52
C MET A 27 10.49 10.58 -6.13
N ALA A 28 9.86 11.38 -5.27
CA ALA A 28 9.03 12.52 -5.63
C ALA A 28 9.61 13.80 -5.01
N SER A 29 9.21 14.97 -5.51
CA SER A 29 9.69 16.27 -5.01
C SER A 29 9.37 16.52 -3.53
N ASN A 30 8.41 15.78 -2.99
CA ASN A 30 7.87 15.93 -1.63
C ASN A 30 7.90 14.63 -0.81
N GLY A 31 8.58 13.58 -1.28
CA GLY A 31 8.62 12.30 -0.56
C GLY A 31 8.91 11.11 -1.45
N VAL A 32 8.30 9.98 -1.10
CA VAL A 32 8.48 8.69 -1.77
C VAL A 32 7.12 8.10 -2.11
N ILE A 33 6.99 7.50 -3.29
CA ILE A 33 5.80 6.80 -3.76
C ILE A 33 6.08 5.29 -3.79
N HIS A 34 5.10 4.53 -3.33
CA HIS A 34 5.03 3.08 -3.50
C HIS A 34 3.80 2.74 -4.35
N VAL A 35 3.98 2.07 -5.47
CA VAL A 35 2.92 1.70 -6.42
C VAL A 35 2.28 0.40 -5.96
N ILE A 36 0.94 0.35 -5.94
CA ILE A 36 0.16 -0.83 -5.58
C ILE A 36 -0.69 -1.34 -6.76
N ASP A 37 -1.01 -2.63 -6.75
CA ASP A 37 -1.79 -3.30 -7.81
C ASP A 37 -3.32 -3.21 -7.63
N THR A 38 -3.78 -2.84 -6.44
CA THR A 38 -5.20 -2.88 -6.05
C THR A 38 -5.61 -1.60 -5.34
N VAL A 39 -6.84 -1.13 -5.61
CA VAL A 39 -7.41 0.04 -4.92
C VAL A 39 -7.71 -0.29 -3.46
N ILE A 40 -7.22 0.54 -2.54
CA ILE A 40 -7.61 0.46 -1.12
C ILE A 40 -8.96 1.16 -0.96
N LEU A 41 -9.98 0.37 -0.63
CA LEU A 41 -11.27 0.90 -0.18
C LEU A 41 -11.20 1.18 1.33
N PRO A 42 -11.57 2.40 1.77
CA PRO A 42 -11.81 2.70 3.17
C PRO A 42 -12.73 1.65 3.82
N PRO A 43 -12.36 1.10 4.99
CA PRO A 43 -13.22 0.24 5.80
C PRO A 43 -14.69 0.69 5.89
N SER A 44 -14.95 2.00 5.96
CA SER A 44 -16.31 2.56 6.02
C SER A 44 -17.17 2.37 4.75
N MET A 45 -16.55 2.04 3.61
CA MET A 45 -17.23 1.84 2.32
C MET A 45 -17.40 0.35 1.93
N ARG A 46 -17.06 -0.57 2.82
CA ARG A 46 -17.31 -2.01 2.63
C ARG A 46 -18.72 -2.42 3.04
#